data_AF-A0A847T349-F1
#
_entry.id   AF-A0A847T349-F1
#
_cell.length_a   1.000
_cell.length_b   1.000
_cell.length_c   1.000
_cell.angle_alpha   90.00
_cell.angle_beta   90.00
_cell.angle_gamma   90.00
#
_symmetry.space_group_name_H-M   'P 1'
#
loop_
_entity.id
_entity.type
_entity.pdbx_description
1 polymer ?
#
loop_
_entity_poly.entity_id
_entity_poly.type
_entity_poly.pdbx_seq_one_letter_code
_entity_poly.pdbx_strand_id
1 'polypeptide(L)' 'MRALEGVGPFSATEISQRTGRSIQNVSRAIHELEEKGLLKCLTPEKQTWKRYILTEKGKAVLSDLRNEEIVQ' A
#
# COMPACT_ATOMS: atom_id res chain seq x y z
N MET A 1 7.71 1.72 -5.15
CA MET A 1 6.33 1.54 -4.62
C MET A 1 5.28 1.30 -5.73
N ARG A 2 5.64 0.62 -6.84
CA ARG A 2 4.74 0.35 -7.99
C ARG A 2 3.63 -0.69 -7.73
N ALA A 3 3.72 -1.43 -6.64
CA ALA A 3 2.81 -2.54 -6.33
C ALA A 3 1.39 -2.10 -5.90
N LEU A 4 1.14 -0.80 -5.76
CA LEU A 4 -0.17 -0.27 -5.38
C LEU A 4 -0.97 0.29 -6.57
N GLU A 5 -0.41 0.22 -7.79
CA GLU A 5 -0.95 0.84 -9.02
C GLU A 5 -2.14 0.08 -9.66
N GLY A 6 -2.89 -0.71 -8.88
CA GLY A 6 -4.02 -1.50 -9.38
C GLY A 6 -5.37 -0.78 -9.21
N VAL A 7 -6.28 -0.98 -10.18
CA VAL A 7 -7.69 -0.54 -10.10
C VAL A 7 -8.46 -1.46 -9.16
N GLY A 8 -8.16 -1.40 -7.86
CA GLY A 8 -8.87 -2.20 -6.87
C GLY A 8 -8.13 -2.34 -5.55
N PRO A 9 -8.82 -2.82 -4.50
CA PRO A 9 -8.18 -3.07 -3.23
C PRO A 9 -7.12 -4.17 -3.37
N PHE A 10 -6.11 -4.13 -2.51
CA PHE A 10 -5.01 -5.11 -2.48
C PHE A 10 -4.85 -5.68 -1.07
N SER A 11 -4.22 -6.84 -1.00
CA SER A 11 -3.83 -7.56 0.22
C SER A 11 -2.32 -7.54 0.41
N ALA A 12 -1.86 -7.84 1.63
CA ALA A 12 -0.44 -8.01 1.92
C ALA A 12 0.19 -9.13 1.08
N THR A 13 -0.55 -10.20 0.80
CA THR A 13 -0.09 -11.31 -0.04
C THR A 13 0.15 -10.87 -1.48
N GLU A 14 -0.78 -10.13 -2.09
CA GLU A 14 -0.64 -9.61 -3.46
C GLU A 14 0.56 -8.66 -3.56
N ILE A 15 0.77 -7.77 -2.57
CA ILE A 15 1.93 -6.87 -2.55
C ILE A 15 3.23 -7.67 -2.39
N SER A 16 3.25 -8.66 -1.51
CA SER A 16 4.41 -9.53 -1.29
C SER A 16 4.82 -10.24 -2.59
N GLN A 17 3.87 -10.83 -3.31
CA GLN A 17 4.10 -11.46 -4.61
C GLN A 17 4.60 -10.47 -5.66
N ARG A 18 4.00 -9.27 -5.75
CA ARG A 18 4.41 -8.24 -6.74
C ARG A 18 5.78 -7.62 -6.46
N THR A 19 6.20 -7.58 -5.21
CA THR A 19 7.46 -6.92 -4.79
C THR A 19 8.60 -7.89 -4.49
N GLY A 20 8.30 -9.20 -4.38
CA GLY A 20 9.25 -10.21 -3.91
C GLY A 20 9.66 -10.04 -2.45
N ARG A 21 8.97 -9.19 -1.67
CA ARG A 21 9.26 -8.96 -0.25
C ARG A 21 8.48 -9.93 0.63
N SER A 22 9.01 -10.24 1.81
CA SER A 22 8.29 -11.09 2.77
C SER A 22 6.96 -10.46 3.22
N ILE A 23 5.98 -11.30 3.56
CA ILE A 23 4.68 -10.85 4.06
C ILE A 23 4.86 -9.98 5.32
N GLN A 24 5.80 -10.32 6.21
CA GLN A 24 6.05 -9.56 7.43
C GLN A 24 6.51 -8.12 7.13
N ASN A 25 7.44 -7.96 6.17
CA ASN A 25 7.93 -6.64 5.78
C ASN A 25 6.82 -5.81 5.10
N VAL A 26 6.00 -6.48 4.27
CA VAL A 26 4.84 -5.85 3.64
C VAL A 26 3.81 -5.42 4.68
N SER A 27 3.47 -6.27 5.65
CA SER A 27 2.51 -5.94 6.70
C SER A 27 2.98 -4.76 7.55
N ARG A 28 4.28 -4.70 7.88
CA ARG A 28 4.87 -3.55 8.58
C ARG A 28 4.73 -2.27 7.75
N ALA A 29 5.09 -2.31 6.47
CA ALA A 29 4.97 -1.16 5.58
C ALA A 29 3.52 -0.70 5.41
N ILE A 30 2.56 -1.63 5.27
CA ILE A 30 1.13 -1.29 5.20
C ILE A 30 0.69 -0.56 6.48
N HIS A 31 1.09 -1.06 7.65
CA HIS A 31 0.73 -0.43 8.92
C HIS A 31 1.27 1.00 9.03
N GLU A 32 2.55 1.22 8.71
CA GLU A 32 3.16 2.55 8.71
C GLU A 32 2.46 3.51 7.72
N LEU A 33 2.04 3.00 6.56
CA LEU A 33 1.32 3.81 5.57
C LEU A 33 -0.12 4.12 6.01
N GLU A 34 -0.79 3.20 6.71
CA GLU A 34 -2.10 3.46 7.34
C GLU A 34 -1.99 4.49 8.46
N GLU A 35 -0.99 4.39 9.34
CA GLU A 35 -0.76 5.37 10.42
C GLU A 35 -0.52 6.78 9.86
N LYS A 36 0.13 6.89 8.70
CA LYS A 36 0.34 8.16 7.99
C LYS A 36 -0.87 8.65 7.20
N GLY A 37 -1.95 7.87 7.17
CA GLY A 37 -3.20 8.15 6.45
C GLY A 37 -3.07 8.02 4.93
N LEU A 38 -2.07 7.29 4.43
CA LEU A 38 -1.83 7.06 3.01
C LEU A 38 -2.60 5.84 2.49
N LEU A 39 -2.89 4.89 3.37
CA LEU A 39 -3.72 3.72 3.11
C LEU A 39 -4.95 3.68 4.03
N LYS A 40 -5.95 2.93 3.58
CA LYS A 40 -7.15 2.61 4.37
C LYS A 40 -7.52 1.14 4.23
N CYS A 41 -7.68 0.44 5.35
CA CYS A 41 -8.33 -0.87 5.39
C CYS A 41 -9.83 -0.76 5.12
N LEU A 42 -10.33 -1.57 4.18
CA LEU A 42 -11.75 -1.68 3.82
C LEU A 42 -12.49 -2.75 4.62
N THR A 43 -11.76 -3.67 5.24
CA THR A 43 -12.32 -4.81 6.00
C THR A 43 -11.65 -4.91 7.39
N PRO A 44 -11.74 -3.86 8.23
CA PRO A 44 -11.06 -3.83 9.54
C PRO A 44 -11.56 -4.91 10.50
N GLU A 45 -12.79 -5.39 10.34
CA GLU A 45 -13.41 -6.44 11.13
C GLU A 45 -12.83 -7.84 10.85
N LYS A 46 -12.09 -8.00 9.74
CA LYS A 46 -11.44 -9.26 9.37
C LYS A 46 -10.01 -9.28 9.89
N GLN A 47 -9.63 -10.37 10.55
CA GLN A 47 -8.24 -10.55 11.01
C GLN A 47 -7.29 -10.90 9.86
N THR A 48 -7.67 -11.85 9.01
CA THR A 48 -6.74 -12.46 8.04
C THR A 48 -6.91 -11.95 6.60
N TRP A 49 -8.12 -11.54 6.19
CA TRP A 49 -8.44 -11.21 4.80
C TRP A 49 -8.55 -9.70 4.58
N LYS A 50 -7.58 -8.95 5.11
CA LYS A 50 -7.59 -7.49 5.04
C LYS A 50 -7.37 -6.98 3.62
N ARG A 51 -8.20 -6.03 3.20
CA ARG A 51 -8.13 -5.36 1.90
C ARG A 51 -7.86 -3.88 2.10
N TYR A 52 -6.96 -3.32 1.30
CA TYR A 52 -6.45 -1.97 1.46
C TYR A 52 -6.59 -1.18 0.16
N ILE A 53 -6.78 0.14 0.29
CA ILE A 53 -6.79 1.09 -0.83
C ILE A 53 -5.95 2.32 -0.49
N LEU A 54 -5.41 2.98 -1.52
CA LEU A 54 -4.82 4.31 -1.39
C LEU A 54 -5.90 5.34 -1.04
N THR A 55 -5.63 6.18 -0.05
CA THR A 55 -6.43 7.38 0.22
C THR A 55 -6.13 8.45 -0.82
N GLU A 56 -6.92 9.52 -0.88
CA GLU A 56 -6.62 10.67 -1.75
C GLU A 56 -5.23 11.26 -1.44
N LYS A 57 -4.87 11.35 -0.15
CA LYS A 57 -3.52 11.75 0.28
C LYS A 57 -2.45 10.78 -0.23
N GLY A 58 -2.70 9.48 -0.14
CA GLY A 58 -1.80 8.45 -0.67
C GLY A 58 -1.59 8.55 -2.18
N LYS A 59 -2.67 8.81 -2.93
CA LYS A 59 -2.61 9.03 -4.39
C LYS A 59 -1.81 10.29 -4.74
N ALA A 60 -2.02 11.39 -4.02
CA ALA A 60 -1.27 12.63 -4.22
C ALA A 60 0.24 12.40 -4.01
N VAL A 61 0.63 11.82 -2.86
CA VAL A 61 2.05 11.51 -2.59
C VAL A 61 2.65 10.59 -3.66
N LEU A 62 1.91 9.56 -4.11
CA LEU A 62 2.40 8.68 -5.16
C LEU A 62 2.56 9.42 -6.51
N SER A 63 1.67 10.38 -6.80
CA SER A 63 1.77 11.23 -7.98
C SER A 63 2.97 12.16 -7.88
N ASP A 64 3.21 12.77 -6.72
CA ASP A 64 4.34 13.67 -6.49
C ASP A 64 5.67 12.91 -6.65
N LEU A 65 5.78 11.72 -6.04
CA LEU A 65 6.94 10.81 -6.18
C LEU A 65 7.18 10.33 -7.62
N ARG A 66 6.18 10.42 -8.50
CA ARG A 66 6.31 10.06 -9.91
C ARG A 66 6.72 11.25 -10.77
N ASN A 67 6.24 12.44 -10.40
CA ASN A 67 6.55 13.69 -11.10
C ASN A 67 7.94 14.22 -10.71
N GLU A 68 8.39 13.93 -9.49
CA GLU A 68 9.75 14.17 -9.05
C GLU A 68 10.57 12.88 -9.20
N GLU A 69 11.57 12.87 -10.10
CA GLU A 69 12.65 11.85 -10.13
C GLU A 69 13.52 11.97 -8.86
N ILE A 70 12.95 11.75 -7.69
CA ILE A 70 13.70 11.73 -6.43
C ILE A 70 14.11 10.29 -6.13
N VAL A 71 15.41 10.08 -6.36
CA VAL A 71 16.33 8.98 -6.03
C VAL A 71 16.37 7.80 -7.00
N GLN A 72 17.20 7.95 -8.04
CA GLN A 72 18.11 6.86 -8.45
C GLN A 72 19.27 6.76 -7.47
#